data_AF-A0A0W8BY72-F1
#
_entry.id   AF-A0A0W8BY72-F1
#
_cell.length_a   1.000
_cell.length_b   1.000
_cell.length_c   1.000
_cell.angle_alpha   90.00
_cell.angle_beta   90.00
_cell.angle_gamma   90.00
#
_symmetry.space_group_name_H-M   'P 1'
#
loop_
_entity.id
_entity.type
_entity.pdbx_description
1 polymer ?
#
loop_
_entity_poly.entity_id
_entity_poly.type
_entity_poly.pdbx_seq_one_letter_code
_entity_poly.pdbx_strand_id
1 'polypeptide(L)'
;MDWAAKNGHLHVVQWLQNLAPTPAPEPDLSLPSIEDKEERFRRAGEALSAWRDKLDTRKRERSPRSRDPPRGGGARRAQLEAEEEELAARHTQLYEDVHRQSSAPECPICLESIAADEAVRTPGDHTFCIGCHSRWLQRTCPICRLAI
;
A
#
# COMPACT_ATOMS: atom_id res chain seq x y z
N MET A 1 41.27 -6.25 6.95
CA MET A 1 40.07 -5.42 7.15
C MET A 1 39.05 -6.28 7.91
N ASP A 2 39.35 -6.66 9.15
CA ASP A 2 38.69 -7.85 9.76
C ASP A 2 37.98 -7.54 11.09
N TRP A 3 38.06 -6.29 11.55
CA TRP A 3 37.57 -5.89 12.87
C TRP A 3 36.04 -5.81 12.94
N ALA A 4 35.40 -5.39 11.85
CA ALA A 4 33.94 -5.35 11.71
C ALA A 4 33.29 -6.75 11.71
N ALA A 5 33.98 -7.76 11.17
CA ALA A 5 33.48 -9.14 11.11
C ALA A 5 33.58 -9.89 12.45
N LYS A 6 34.49 -9.50 13.34
CA LYS A 6 34.72 -10.19 14.64
C LYS A 6 33.82 -9.71 15.78
N ASN A 7 33.30 -8.49 15.71
CA ASN A 7 32.56 -7.86 16.81
C ASN A 7 31.16 -7.35 16.44
N GLY A 8 30.73 -7.46 15.18
CA GLY A 8 29.43 -6.95 14.74
C GLY A 8 28.24 -7.56 15.51
N HIS A 9 28.35 -8.83 15.91
CA HIS A 9 27.32 -9.53 16.69
C HIS A 9 27.26 -9.09 18.17
N LEU A 10 28.37 -8.62 18.74
CA LEU A 10 28.45 -8.21 20.14
C LEU A 10 27.57 -6.98 20.42
N HIS A 11 27.59 -6.02 19.49
CA HIS A 11 26.76 -4.80 19.59
C HIS A 11 25.26 -5.11 19.52
N VAL A 12 24.86 -6.12 18.75
CA VAL A 12 23.45 -6.55 18.64
C VAL A 12 22.97 -7.21 19.94
N VAL A 13 23.82 -8.03 20.57
CA VAL A 13 23.49 -8.68 21.85
C VAL A 13 23.39 -7.68 23.00
N GLN A 14 24.31 -6.70 23.06
CA GLN A 14 24.24 -5.62 24.06
C GLN A 14 22.99 -4.74 23.88
N TRP A 15 22.59 -4.47 22.64
CA TRP A 15 21.35 -3.75 22.36
C TRP A 15 20.12 -4.52 22.85
N LEU A 16 20.05 -5.83 22.61
CA LEU A 16 18.94 -6.68 23.09
C LEU A 16 18.88 -6.79 24.61
N GLN A 17 20.03 -6.87 25.30
CA GLN A 17 20.06 -6.90 26.77
C GLN A 17 19.59 -5.58 27.38
N ASN A 18 19.91 -4.44 26.76
CA ASN A 18 19.40 -3.14 27.19
C ASN A 18 17.91 -2.94 26.91
N LEU A 19 17.31 -3.77 26.05
CA LEU A 19 15.87 -3.83 25.80
C LEU A 19 15.12 -4.79 26.72
N ALA A 20 15.80 -5.45 27.68
CA ALA A 20 15.12 -6.32 28.64
C ALA A 20 13.97 -5.54 29.31
N PRO A 21 12.72 -6.02 29.18
CA PRO A 21 11.55 -5.26 29.61
C PRO A 21 11.58 -5.10 31.14
N THR A 22 11.24 -3.90 31.60
CA THR A 22 10.89 -3.65 33.01
C THR A 22 9.93 -4.72 33.49
N PRO A 23 10.11 -5.29 34.71
CA PRO A 23 9.18 -6.25 35.25
C PRO A 23 7.77 -5.62 35.20
N ALA A 24 6.81 -6.37 34.66
CA ALA A 24 5.47 -5.87 34.47
C ALA A 24 4.93 -5.32 35.80
N PRO A 25 4.29 -4.12 35.81
CA PRO A 25 3.67 -3.61 37.01
C PRO A 25 2.60 -4.60 37.50
N GLU A 26 2.53 -4.79 38.83
CA GLU A 26 1.53 -5.64 39.47
C GLU A 26 0.11 -5.27 38.98
N PRO A 27 -0.77 -6.25 38.72
CA PRO A 27 -2.09 -5.96 38.18
C PRO A 27 -2.92 -5.15 39.19
N ASP A 28 -3.33 -3.95 38.78
CA ASP A 28 -4.23 -3.10 39.57
C ASP A 28 -5.63 -3.73 39.63
N LEU A 29 -5.93 -4.36 40.78
CA LEU A 29 -7.21 -5.03 41.08
C LEU A 29 -8.40 -4.06 41.18
N SER A 30 -8.16 -2.74 41.08
CA SER A 30 -9.21 -1.72 41.02
C SER A 30 -9.83 -1.60 39.62
N LEU A 31 -9.21 -2.21 38.61
CA LEU A 31 -9.74 -2.21 37.25
C LEU A 31 -10.93 -3.18 37.13
N PRO A 32 -12.04 -2.77 36.50
CA PRO A 32 -13.18 -3.66 36.28
C PRO A 32 -12.73 -4.92 35.53
N SER A 33 -13.30 -6.07 35.93
CA SER A 33 -12.95 -7.39 35.39
C SER A 33 -13.09 -7.40 33.87
N ILE A 34 -12.40 -8.33 33.21
CA ILE A 34 -12.56 -8.56 31.77
C ILE A 34 -14.05 -8.82 31.47
N GLU A 35 -14.73 -9.58 32.33
CA GLU A 35 -16.17 -9.85 32.22
C GLU A 35 -17.02 -8.56 32.31
N ASP A 36 -16.67 -7.63 33.19
CA ASP A 36 -17.35 -6.33 33.30
C ASP A 36 -17.13 -5.44 32.07
N LYS A 37 -15.93 -5.50 31.49
CA LYS A 37 -15.58 -4.79 30.25
C LYS A 37 -16.33 -5.38 29.06
N GLU A 38 -16.37 -6.70 28.93
CA GLU A 38 -17.10 -7.41 27.88
C GLU A 38 -18.60 -7.15 27.95
N GLU A 39 -19.18 -7.16 29.15
CA GLU A 39 -20.58 -6.77 29.41
C GLU A 39 -20.87 -5.34 28.94
N ARG A 40 -19.97 -4.40 29.27
CA ARG A 40 -20.11 -3.01 28.84
C ARG A 40 -20.03 -2.87 27.32
N PHE A 41 -19.11 -3.57 26.66
CA PHE A 41 -19.00 -3.56 25.21
C PHE A 41 -20.23 -4.15 24.53
N ARG A 42 -20.76 -5.26 25.05
CA ARG A 42 -21.98 -5.88 24.53
C ARG A 42 -23.18 -4.96 24.63
N ARG A 43 -23.40 -4.32 25.79
CA ARG A 43 -24.46 -3.31 25.99
C ARG A 43 -24.32 -2.11 25.06
N ALA A 44 -23.09 -1.63 24.84
CA ALA A 44 -22.83 -0.56 23.88
C ALA A 44 -23.15 -0.99 22.44
N GLY A 45 -22.82 -2.24 22.07
CA GLY A 45 -23.16 -2.82 20.78
C GLY A 45 -24.68 -2.93 20.56
N GLU A 46 -25.42 -3.44 21.54
CA GLU A 46 -26.88 -3.52 21.51
C GLU A 46 -27.53 -2.14 21.35
N ALA A 47 -27.03 -1.13 22.07
CA ALA A 47 -27.51 0.24 21.96
C ALA A 47 -27.26 0.85 20.57
N LEU A 48 -26.10 0.58 19.96
CA LEU A 48 -25.79 1.02 18.61
C LEU A 48 -26.68 0.35 17.55
N SER A 49 -26.93 -0.95 17.68
CA SER A 49 -27.86 -1.68 16.80
C SER A 49 -29.28 -1.13 16.92
N ALA A 50 -29.79 -0.92 18.14
CA ALA A 50 -31.10 -0.33 18.35
C ALA A 50 -31.21 1.10 17.78
N TRP A 51 -30.12 1.87 17.83
CA TRP A 51 -30.08 3.20 17.22
C TRP A 51 -30.08 3.13 15.68
N ARG A 52 -29.36 2.17 15.08
CA ARG A 52 -29.36 1.89 13.64
C ARG A 52 -30.77 1.56 13.16
N ASP A 53 -31.46 0.65 13.83
CA ASP A 53 -32.83 0.26 13.47
C ASP A 53 -33.78 1.46 13.49
N LYS A 54 -33.65 2.34 14.51
CA LYS A 54 -34.42 3.59 14.59
C LYS A 54 -34.13 4.58 13.47
N LEU A 55 -32.93 4.55 12.88
CA LEU A 55 -32.64 5.36 11.70
C LEU A 55 -33.23 4.76 10.44
N ASP A 56 -33.16 3.44 10.29
CA ASP A 56 -33.71 2.75 9.13
C ASP A 56 -35.23 2.82 9.11
N THR A 57 -35.90 2.69 10.25
CA THR A 57 -37.36 2.92 10.36
C THR A 57 -37.72 4.35 9.98
N ARG A 58 -37.04 5.37 10.55
CA ARG A 58 -37.27 6.78 10.19
C ARG A 58 -37.02 7.04 8.71
N LYS A 59 -35.99 6.43 8.11
CA LYS A 59 -35.69 6.54 6.68
C LYS A 59 -36.81 5.92 5.84
N ARG A 60 -37.35 4.78 6.28
CA ARG A 60 -38.46 4.08 5.63
C ARG A 60 -39.78 4.84 5.73
N GLU A 61 -40.05 5.46 6.87
CA GLU A 61 -41.24 6.31 7.11
C GLU A 61 -41.16 7.64 6.35
N ARG A 62 -39.96 8.25 6.28
CA ARG A 62 -39.72 9.49 5.54
C ARG A 62 -39.68 9.28 4.02
N SER A 63 -39.44 8.05 3.56
CA SER A 63 -39.47 7.71 2.14
C SER A 63 -40.92 7.70 1.64
N PRO A 64 -41.33 8.62 0.75
CA PRO A 64 -42.68 8.61 0.21
C PRO A 64 -42.90 7.31 -0.55
N ARG A 65 -43.89 6.50 -0.14
CA ARG A 65 -44.36 5.39 -0.97
C ARG A 65 -44.84 5.99 -2.30
N SER A 66 -44.21 5.54 -3.39
CA SER A 66 -44.39 5.98 -4.79
C SER A 66 -44.28 7.50 -5.01
N ARG A 67 -43.05 7.98 -5.23
CA ARG A 67 -42.85 9.14 -6.12
C ARG A 67 -42.61 8.59 -7.51
N ASP A 68 -43.53 8.80 -8.43
CA ASP A 68 -43.19 8.86 -9.84
C ASP A 68 -41.96 9.77 -9.99
N PRO A 69 -40.91 9.33 -10.73
CA PRO A 69 -39.72 10.13 -10.88
C PRO A 69 -40.09 11.48 -11.52
N PRO A 70 -39.58 12.61 -11.00
CA PRO A 70 -39.84 13.91 -11.60
C PRO A 70 -39.32 13.90 -13.03
N ARG A 71 -40.23 14.12 -13.98
CA ARG A 71 -39.94 14.27 -15.41
C ARG A 71 -39.13 15.56 -15.55
N GLY A 72 -37.80 15.45 -15.64
CA GLY A 72 -36.90 16.62 -15.72
C GLY A 72 -35.46 16.44 -15.22
N GLY A 73 -35.10 15.28 -14.66
CA GLY A 73 -33.73 15.03 -14.15
C GLY A 73 -32.69 14.57 -15.19
N GLY A 74 -33.10 14.37 -16.44
CA GLY A 74 -32.25 13.78 -17.48
C GLY A 74 -30.96 14.57 -17.75
N ALA A 75 -31.03 15.90 -17.77
CA ALA A 75 -29.86 16.74 -18.02
C ALA A 75 -28.80 16.63 -16.92
N ARG A 76 -29.22 16.71 -15.64
CA ARG A 76 -28.28 16.60 -14.51
C ARG A 76 -27.72 15.19 -14.37
N ARG A 77 -28.51 14.18 -14.69
CA ARG A 77 -28.06 12.78 -14.67
C ARG A 77 -27.08 12.51 -15.82
N ALA A 78 -27.35 13.00 -17.01
CA ALA A 78 -26.43 12.93 -18.15
C ALA A 78 -25.12 13.69 -17.88
N GLN A 79 -25.18 14.83 -17.18
CA GLN A 79 -23.98 15.56 -16.74
C GLN A 79 -23.11 14.71 -15.79
N LEU A 80 -23.73 14.11 -14.77
CA LEU A 80 -23.00 13.25 -13.82
C LEU A 80 -22.42 12.01 -14.49
N GLU A 81 -23.17 11.39 -15.42
CA GLU A 81 -22.70 10.25 -16.20
C GLU A 81 -21.50 10.65 -17.10
N ALA A 82 -21.53 11.84 -17.72
CA ALA A 82 -20.41 12.36 -18.51
C ALA A 82 -19.18 12.72 -17.66
N GLU A 83 -19.36 13.34 -16.50
CA GLU A 83 -18.27 13.61 -15.55
C GLU A 83 -17.65 12.31 -15.01
N GLU A 84 -18.46 11.28 -14.76
CA GLU A 84 -18.00 9.96 -14.34
C GLU A 84 -17.20 9.26 -15.45
N GLU A 85 -17.66 9.35 -16.70
CA GLU A 85 -16.95 8.81 -17.87
C GLU A 85 -15.60 9.52 -18.08
N GLU A 86 -15.56 10.85 -17.96
CA GLU A 86 -14.31 11.62 -18.05
C GLU A 86 -13.34 11.23 -16.93
N LEU A 87 -13.83 11.11 -15.69
CA LEU A 87 -13.00 10.71 -14.56
C LEU A 87 -12.49 9.27 -14.70
N ALA A 88 -13.31 8.35 -15.21
CA ALA A 88 -12.90 6.99 -15.52
C ALA A 88 -11.83 6.94 -16.61
N ALA A 89 -11.99 7.71 -17.70
CA ALA A 89 -10.98 7.81 -18.75
C ALA A 89 -9.65 8.35 -18.22
N ARG A 90 -9.68 9.40 -17.39
CA ARG A 90 -8.48 9.96 -16.75
C ARG A 90 -7.81 8.95 -15.81
N HIS A 91 -8.60 8.19 -15.05
CA HIS A 91 -8.05 7.16 -14.16
C HIS A 91 -7.37 6.04 -14.94
N THR A 92 -7.96 5.56 -16.05
CA THR A 92 -7.33 4.59 -16.95
C THR A 92 -6.00 5.09 -17.50
N GLN A 93 -5.95 6.34 -17.98
CA GLN A 93 -4.70 6.94 -18.49
C GLN A 93 -3.61 6.99 -17.42
N LEU A 94 -3.94 7.46 -16.21
CA LEU A 94 -2.98 7.50 -15.09
C LEU A 94 -2.49 6.10 -14.73
N TYR A 95 -3.37 5.10 -14.72
CA TYR A 95 -2.99 3.72 -14.45
C TYR A 95 -2.02 3.18 -15.51
N GLU A 96 -2.30 3.42 -16.80
CA GLU A 96 -1.41 3.02 -17.90
C GLU A 96 -0.05 3.71 -17.84
N ASP A 97 -0.01 5.01 -17.52
CA ASP A 97 1.24 5.76 -17.42
C ASP A 97 2.08 5.31 -16.21
N VAL A 98 1.44 5.08 -15.05
CA VAL A 98 2.12 4.51 -13.88
C VAL A 98 2.61 3.10 -14.18
N HIS A 99 1.79 2.28 -14.85
CA HIS A 99 2.20 0.94 -15.25
C HIS A 99 3.42 0.99 -16.17
N ARG A 100 3.39 1.84 -17.21
CA ARG A 100 4.50 2.07 -18.14
C ARG A 100 5.78 2.52 -17.43
N GLN A 101 5.67 3.43 -16.46
CA GLN A 101 6.81 3.87 -15.64
C GLN A 101 7.35 2.76 -14.76
N SER A 102 6.48 1.98 -14.11
CA SER A 102 6.86 0.86 -13.24
C SER A 102 7.39 -0.36 -13.99
N SER A 103 6.96 -0.57 -15.24
CA SER A 103 7.39 -1.68 -16.09
C SER A 103 8.64 -1.36 -16.90
N ALA A 104 9.09 -0.10 -16.91
CA ALA A 104 10.31 0.27 -17.59
C ALA A 104 11.51 -0.44 -16.92
N PRO A 105 12.38 -1.11 -17.68
CA PRO A 105 13.54 -1.77 -17.11
C PRO A 105 14.48 -0.73 -16.49
N GLU A 106 14.71 -0.81 -15.18
CA GLU A 106 15.68 0.03 -14.47
C GLU A 106 17.08 -0.56 -14.62
N CYS A 107 18.09 0.31 -14.75
CA CYS A 107 19.46 -0.15 -14.80
C CYS A 107 19.93 -0.54 -13.39
N PRO A 108 20.36 -1.78 -13.15
CA PRO A 108 20.82 -2.22 -11.83
C PRO A 108 22.17 -1.58 -11.41
N ILE A 109 22.80 -0.79 -12.26
CA ILE A 109 24.08 -0.09 -11.99
C ILE A 109 23.84 1.35 -11.53
N CYS A 110 23.04 2.13 -12.28
CA CYS A 110 22.74 3.54 -11.96
C CYS A 110 21.35 3.75 -11.32
N LEU A 111 20.49 2.74 -11.32
CA LEU A 111 19.12 2.77 -10.79
C LEU A 111 18.18 3.75 -11.53
N GLU A 112 18.52 4.13 -12.76
CA GLU A 112 17.69 4.98 -13.60
C GLU A 112 16.90 4.14 -14.61
N SER A 113 15.72 4.63 -15.00
CA SER A 113 14.88 4.01 -16.03
C SER A 113 15.63 3.99 -17.37
N ILE A 114 15.74 2.81 -17.99
CA ILE A 114 16.43 2.65 -19.27
C ILE A 114 15.43 2.92 -20.41
N ALA A 115 15.70 3.92 -21.24
CA ALA A 115 14.97 4.11 -22.49
C ALA A 115 15.23 2.93 -23.45
N ALA A 116 14.21 2.51 -24.21
CA ALA A 116 14.29 1.29 -25.02
C ALA A 116 15.41 1.32 -26.08
N ASP A 117 15.82 2.50 -26.52
CA ASP A 117 16.91 2.76 -27.46
C ASP A 117 18.30 2.82 -26.82
N GLU A 118 18.38 2.94 -25.50
CA GLU A 118 19.64 3.00 -24.72
C GLU A 118 19.91 1.73 -23.90
N ALA A 119 19.15 0.67 -24.16
CA ALA A 119 19.24 -0.61 -23.47
C ALA A 119 20.19 -1.60 -24.17
N VAL A 120 21.16 -2.12 -23.43
CA VAL A 120 21.99 -3.25 -23.85
C VAL A 120 21.53 -4.51 -23.13
N ARG A 121 21.15 -5.54 -23.90
CA ARG A 121 20.84 -6.87 -23.37
C ARG A 121 22.05 -7.79 -23.47
N THR A 122 22.44 -8.36 -22.33
CA THR A 122 23.53 -9.34 -22.24
C THR A 122 23.05 -10.75 -22.63
N PRO A 123 23.95 -11.67 -23.00
CA PRO A 123 23.59 -13.06 -23.33
C PRO A 123 22.87 -13.82 -22.21
N GLY A 124 23.06 -13.40 -20.96
CA GLY A 124 22.37 -13.94 -19.78
C GLY A 124 20.99 -13.32 -19.50
N ASP A 125 20.41 -12.61 -20.47
CA ASP A 125 19.11 -11.92 -20.36
C ASP A 125 19.03 -10.82 -19.30
N HIS A 126 20.14 -10.10 -19.05
CA HIS A 126 20.16 -8.91 -18.19
C HIS A 126 20.30 -7.64 -19.02
N THR A 127 19.58 -6.58 -18.64
CA THR A 127 19.52 -5.31 -19.36
C THR A 127 20.20 -4.18 -18.58
N PHE A 128 20.99 -3.36 -19.27
CA PHE A 128 21.71 -2.23 -18.67
C PHE A 128 21.67 -0.99 -19.59
N CYS A 129 21.96 0.19 -19.03
CA CYS A 129 22.16 1.40 -19.82
C CYS A 129 23.46 1.30 -20.66
N ILE A 130 23.48 1.80 -21.90
CA ILE A 130 24.69 1.79 -22.78
C ILE A 130 25.89 2.42 -22.05
N GLY A 131 25.70 3.53 -21.33
CA GLY A 131 26.78 4.19 -20.59
C GLY A 131 27.37 3.34 -19.46
N CYS A 132 26.51 2.62 -18.75
CA CYS A 132 26.84 1.73 -17.64
C CYS A 132 27.58 0.49 -18.14
N HIS A 133 27.09 -0.09 -19.24
CA HIS A 133 27.73 -1.20 -19.93
C HIS A 133 29.13 -0.80 -20.45
N SER A 134 29.25 0.36 -21.08
CA SER A 134 30.53 0.82 -21.67
C SER A 134 31.60 1.14 -20.63
N ARG A 135 31.21 1.56 -19.43
CA ARG A 135 32.14 1.83 -18.30
C ARG A 135 32.51 0.56 -17.53
N TRP A 136 31.81 -0.54 -17.76
CA TRP A 136 32.09 -1.81 -17.12
C TRP A 136 33.32 -2.45 -17.75
N LEU A 137 34.47 -2.37 -17.05
CA LEU A 137 35.77 -2.80 -17.57
C LEU A 137 35.93 -4.31 -17.72
N GLN A 138 35.08 -5.10 -17.07
CA GLN A 138 35.10 -6.56 -17.13
C GLN A 138 34.25 -7.03 -18.32
N ARG A 139 34.72 -7.97 -19.14
CA ARG A 139 33.91 -8.59 -20.22
C ARG A 139 32.94 -9.66 -19.69
N THR A 140 32.30 -9.38 -18.56
CA THR A 140 31.42 -10.33 -17.85
C THR A 140 30.21 -9.59 -17.27
N CYS A 141 29.05 -10.24 -17.27
CA CYS A 141 27.80 -9.66 -16.78
C CYS A 141 27.92 -9.33 -15.27
N PRO A 142 27.60 -8.11 -14.82
CA PRO A 142 27.62 -7.75 -13.40
C PRO A 142 26.74 -8.64 -12.51
N ILE A 143 25.65 -9.21 -13.08
CA ILE A 143 24.68 -10.02 -12.33
C ILE A 143 25.05 -11.50 -12.35
N CYS A 144 25.23 -12.08 -13.54
CA CYS A 144 25.43 -13.53 -13.69
C CYS A 144 26.86 -13.96 -14.03
N ARG A 145 27.79 -13.02 -14.22
CA ARG A 145 29.22 -13.24 -14.55
C ARG A 145 29.49 -14.01 -15.85
N LEU A 146 28.46 -14.29 -16.65
CA LEU A 146 28.63 -14.81 -18.00
C LEU A 146 29.39 -13.82 -18.87
N ALA A 147 30.22 -14.31 -19.80
CA ALA A 147 30.94 -13.46 -20.73
C ALA A 147 29.94 -12.63 -21.57
N ILE A 148 30.20 -11.33 -21.70
CA ILE A 148 29.42 -10.39 -22.53
C ILE A 148 30.15 -10.14 -23.84
#